data_AF-A0A914PAV9-F1
#
_entry.id   AF-A0A914PAV9-F1
#
_cell.length_a   1.000
_cell.length_b   1.000
_cell.length_c   1.000
_cell.angle_alpha   90.00
_cell.angle_beta   90.00
_cell.angle_gamma   90.00
#
_symmetry.space_group_name_H-M   'P 1'
#
loop_
_entity.id
_entity.type
_entity.pdbx_description
1 polymer ?
#
loop_
_entity_poly.entity_id
_entity_poly.type
_entity_poly.pdbx_seq_one_letter_code
_entity_poly.pdbx_strand_id
1 'polypeptide(L)'
;MKYIFRIAQINLVYPKKEICAGKGLHSVWFGDSGGPLMQIYKGRFYEVGITSWGGTKDQKPVSNHSDLEDIFTLVPAYCDWIAETTNGDVKCE
;
A
#
# COMPACT_ATOMS: atom_id res chain seq x y z
N MET A 1 21.46 14.44 -1.43
CA MET A 1 21.29 13.03 -1.02
C MET A 1 19.85 12.66 -1.33
N LYS A 2 19.56 12.09 -2.51
CA LYS A 2 18.19 11.66 -2.86
C LYS A 2 17.97 10.30 -2.20
N TYR A 3 17.12 10.22 -1.19
CA TYR A 3 16.63 8.93 -0.71
C TYR A 3 15.91 8.28 -1.90
N ILE A 4 16.41 7.14 -2.36
CA ILE A 4 15.80 6.42 -3.47
C ILE A 4 14.56 5.74 -2.93
N PHE A 5 13.45 6.46 -2.95
CA PHE A 5 12.12 5.95 -2.65
C PHE A 5 11.51 5.47 -3.97
N ARG A 6 11.26 4.16 -4.08
CA ARG A 6 10.72 3.57 -5.30
C ARG A 6 9.24 3.28 -5.11
N ILE A 7 8.43 3.81 -6.01
CA ILE A 7 7.00 3.55 -6.07
C ILE A 7 6.74 2.71 -7.31
N ALA A 8 5.90 1.69 -7.20
CA ALA A 8 5.54 0.87 -8.34
C ALA A 8 4.63 1.64 -9.31
N GLN A 9 4.80 1.42 -10.61
CA GLN A 9 3.79 1.75 -11.61
C GLN A 9 3.02 0.49 -12.02
N ILE A 10 1.68 0.54 -11.93
CA ILE A 10 0.80 -0.58 -12.30
C ILE A 10 -0.19 -0.09 -13.36
N ASN A 11 -0.22 -0.76 -14.52
CA ASN A 11 -1.22 -0.50 -15.56
C ASN A 11 -2.56 -1.09 -15.14
N LEU A 12 -3.42 -0.28 -14.54
CA LEU A 12 -4.79 -0.68 -14.20
C LEU A 12 -5.79 -0.21 -15.25
N VAL A 13 -6.69 -1.10 -15.63
CA VAL A 13 -7.73 -0.86 -16.66
C VAL A 13 -8.97 -0.13 -16.09
N TYR A 14 -8.97 0.27 -14.82
CA TYR A 14 -10.04 1.02 -14.15
C TYR A 14 -9.45 1.95 -13.08
N PRO A 15 -10.08 3.09 -12.72
CA PRO A 15 -9.58 3.98 -11.67
C PRO A 15 -9.86 3.39 -10.27
N LYS A 16 -9.19 2.29 -9.95
CA LYS A 16 -9.12 1.79 -8.58
C LYS A 16 -8.19 2.70 -7.79
N LYS A 17 -8.62 3.12 -6.61
CA LYS A 17 -7.82 3.94 -5.67
C LYS A 17 -7.34 3.14 -4.46
N GLU A 18 -7.75 1.88 -4.38
CA GLU A 18 -7.49 1.00 -3.25
C GLU A 18 -6.99 -0.35 -3.76
N ILE A 19 -6.18 -1.00 -2.93
CA ILE A 19 -5.67 -2.35 -3.12
C ILE A 19 -5.83 -3.13 -1.81
N CYS A 20 -6.21 -4.39 -1.91
CA CYS A 20 -6.24 -5.29 -0.77
C CYS A 20 -4.93 -6.07 -0.65
N ALA A 21 -4.50 -6.31 0.58
CA ALA A 21 -3.46 -7.27 0.91
C ALA A 21 -3.76 -7.91 2.27
N GLY A 22 -3.22 -9.10 2.48
CA GLY A 22 -3.51 -9.89 3.66
C GLY A 22 -3.46 -11.37 3.32
N LYS A 23 -2.92 -12.19 4.24
CA LYS A 23 -2.91 -13.64 4.10
C LYS A 23 -2.81 -14.30 5.46
N GLY A 24 -3.79 -15.13 5.79
CA GLY A 24 -3.81 -15.82 7.08
C GLY A 24 -3.82 -14.83 8.24
N LEU A 25 -3.08 -15.09 9.32
CA LEU A 25 -3.16 -14.32 10.57
C LEU A 25 -2.42 -12.97 10.56
N HIS A 26 -2.02 -12.46 9.39
CA HIS A 26 -1.34 -11.17 9.28
C HIS A 26 -2.33 -10.12 8.80
N SER A 27 -2.57 -9.11 9.65
CA SER A 27 -3.44 -7.99 9.35
C SER A 27 -2.85 -6.68 9.90
N VAL A 28 -3.24 -5.55 9.32
CA VAL A 28 -2.89 -4.21 9.81
C VAL A 28 -3.64 -3.90 11.12
N TRP A 29 -2.99 -3.15 12.01
CA TRP A 29 -3.58 -2.69 13.27
C TRP A 29 -3.61 -1.15 13.36
N PHE A 30 -4.20 -0.61 14.44
CA PHE A 30 -4.40 0.84 14.60
C PHE A 30 -3.11 1.67 14.53
N GLY A 31 -1.95 1.08 14.82
CA GLY A 31 -0.66 1.76 14.74
C GLY A 31 -0.03 1.76 13.35
N ASP A 32 -0.56 0.96 12.42
CA ASP A 32 0.03 0.78 11.09
C ASP A 32 -0.53 1.77 10.06
N SER A 33 -1.58 2.53 10.39
CA SER A 33 -2.18 3.54 9.52
C SER A 33 -1.14 4.53 8.97
N GLY A 34 -1.13 4.72 7.66
CA GLY A 34 -0.13 5.54 6.96
C GLY A 34 1.21 4.84 6.69
N GLY A 35 1.41 3.63 7.22
CA GLY A 35 2.59 2.81 6.93
C GLY A 35 2.58 2.25 5.50
N PRO A 36 3.75 1.84 4.97
CA PRO A 36 3.87 1.41 3.58
C PRO A 36 3.60 -0.08 3.39
N LEU A 37 2.81 -0.42 2.36
CA LEU A 37 2.73 -1.77 1.80
C LEU A 37 3.83 -1.91 0.75
N MET A 38 4.82 -2.76 1.04
CA MET A 38 6.00 -2.94 0.21
C MET A 38 5.93 -4.23 -0.62
N GLN A 39 6.32 -4.15 -1.89
CA GLN A 39 6.54 -5.29 -2.77
C GLN A 39 8.03 -5.43 -3.09
N ILE A 40 8.57 -6.65 -3.02
CA ILE A 40 9.90 -6.95 -3.54
C ILE A 40 9.79 -7.34 -5.02
N TYR A 41 10.43 -6.57 -5.89
CA TYR A 41 10.55 -6.88 -7.31
C TYR A 41 12.00 -6.75 -7.76
N LYS A 42 12.54 -7.83 -8.36
CA LYS A 42 13.94 -7.92 -8.81
C LYS A 42 14.96 -7.51 -7.72
N GLY A 43 14.71 -7.95 -6.47
CA GLY A 43 15.60 -7.68 -5.33
C GLY A 43 15.53 -6.26 -4.77
N ARG A 44 14.54 -5.45 -5.19
CA ARG A 44 14.33 -4.09 -4.70
C ARG A 44 12.95 -3.95 -4.09
N PHE A 45 12.84 -3.12 -3.06
CA PHE A 45 11.57 -2.76 -2.44
C PHE A 45 10.92 -1.63 -3.22
N TYR A 46 9.62 -1.78 -3.47
CA TYR A 46 8.74 -0.78 -4.07
C TYR A 46 7.54 -0.59 -3.17
N GLU A 47 7.17 0.66 -2.92
CA GLU A 47 5.90 0.96 -2.28
C GLU A 47 4.76 0.84 -3.29
N VAL A 48 3.76 0.02 -2.96
CA VAL A 48 2.58 -0.25 -3.80
C VAL A 48 1.29 0.23 -3.15
N GLY A 49 1.30 0.40 -1.83
CA GLY A 49 0.12 0.81 -1.07
C GLY A 49 0.50 1.59 0.19
N ILE A 50 -0.46 2.36 0.73
CA ILE A 50 -0.37 3.00 2.05
C ILE A 50 -1.50 2.46 2.92
N THR A 51 -1.20 2.00 4.12
CA THR A 51 -2.19 1.43 5.04
C THR A 51 -3.33 2.41 5.29
N SER A 52 -4.56 2.00 4.95
CA SER A 52 -5.76 2.80 5.14
C SER A 52 -6.55 2.28 6.34
N TRP A 53 -7.17 1.11 6.20
CA TRP A 53 -7.97 0.49 7.27
C TRP A 53 -7.98 -1.03 7.12
N GLY A 54 -8.24 -1.72 8.24
CA GLY A 54 -8.26 -3.18 8.31
C GLY A 54 -8.57 -3.64 9.73
N GLY A 55 -8.50 -4.95 9.96
CA GLY A 55 -8.84 -5.56 11.25
C GLY A 55 -10.35 -5.62 11.58
N THR A 56 -10.69 -6.28 12.69
CA THR A 56 -12.08 -6.37 13.18
C THR A 56 -12.42 -5.27 14.16
N LYS A 57 -13.68 -4.84 14.17
CA LYS A 57 -14.25 -3.89 15.14
C LYS A 57 -14.03 -4.30 16.60
N ASP A 58 -13.91 -5.60 16.85
CA ASP A 58 -13.94 -6.18 18.19
C ASP A 58 -12.53 -6.29 18.82
N GLN A 59 -11.49 -5.84 18.10
CA GLN A 59 -10.08 -5.92 18.50
C GLN A 59 -9.61 -7.34 18.92
N LYS A 60 -10.32 -8.39 18.49
CA LYS A 60 -9.95 -9.77 18.82
C LYS A 60 -8.98 -10.32 17.78
N PRO A 61 -8.01 -11.18 18.18
CA PRO A 61 -7.25 -11.97 17.23
C PRO A 61 -8.25 -12.81 16.45
N VAL A 62 -8.28 -12.63 15.13
CA VAL A 62 -9.24 -13.31 14.29
C VAL A 62 -8.63 -14.66 13.96
N SER A 63 -9.24 -15.73 14.42
CA SER A 63 -8.73 -17.09 14.17
C SER A 63 -8.83 -17.48 12.69
N ASN A 64 -9.74 -16.84 11.95
CA ASN A 64 -9.95 -16.99 10.51
C ASN A 64 -10.04 -15.61 9.85
N HIS A 65 -8.90 -15.14 9.34
CA HIS A 65 -8.77 -13.90 8.56
C HIS A 65 -9.13 -14.07 7.08
N SER A 66 -9.74 -15.18 6.67
CA SER A 66 -10.10 -15.42 5.26
C SER A 66 -11.07 -14.39 4.69
N ASP A 67 -11.77 -13.64 5.55
CA ASP A 67 -12.75 -12.63 5.17
C ASP A 67 -12.33 -11.19 5.55
N LEU A 68 -11.09 -11.02 6.06
CA LEU A 68 -10.55 -9.71 6.41
C LEU A 68 -9.42 -9.36 5.46
N GLU A 69 -9.80 -8.62 4.43
CA GLU A 69 -8.86 -7.97 3.53
C GLU A 69 -8.49 -6.61 4.13
N ASP A 70 -7.21 -6.38 4.41
CA ASP A 70 -6.77 -5.03 4.77
C ASP A 70 -6.69 -4.18 3.51
N ILE A 71 -7.18 -2.96 3.64
CA ILE A 71 -7.31 -2.03 2.54
C ILE A 71 -6.22 -0.98 2.65
N PHE A 72 -5.55 -0.78 1.53
CA PHE A 72 -4.48 0.18 1.35
C PHE A 72 -4.87 1.15 0.23
N THR A 73 -4.50 2.42 0.36
CA THR A 73 -4.52 3.36 -0.75
C THR A 73 -3.55 2.85 -1.81
N LEU A 74 -4.00 2.70 -3.05
CA LEU A 74 -3.16 2.26 -4.15
C LEU A 74 -2.27 3.41 -4.61
N VAL A 75 -1.00 3.41 -4.21
CA VAL A 75 -0.03 4.48 -4.55
C VAL A 75 0.09 4.73 -6.06
N PRO A 76 0.14 3.70 -6.94
CA PRO A 76 0.18 3.92 -8.38
C PRO A 76 -0.95 4.80 -8.95
N ALA A 77 -2.12 4.83 -8.31
CA ALA A 77 -3.25 5.66 -8.76
C ALA A 77 -3.04 7.17 -8.49
N TYR A 78 -1.99 7.53 -7.77
CA TYR A 78 -1.66 8.89 -7.36
C TYR A 78 -0.28 9.35 -7.88
N CYS A 79 0.35 8.61 -8.80
CA CYS A 79 1.67 8.93 -9.32
C CYS A 79 1.78 10.37 -9.84
N ASP A 80 0.76 10.87 -10.55
CA ASP A 80 0.76 12.23 -11.08
C ASP A 80 0.79 13.27 -9.95
N TRP A 81 -0.08 13.12 -8.95
CA TRP A 81 -0.12 14.00 -7.77
C TRP A 81 1.18 13.94 -6.96
N ILE A 82 1.76 12.74 -6.79
CA ILE A 82 3.03 12.55 -6.07
C ILE A 82 4.17 13.24 -6.83
N ALA A 83 4.26 13.03 -8.14
CA ALA A 83 5.28 13.65 -8.97
C ALA A 83 5.15 15.18 -8.98
N GLU A 84 3.93 15.71 -9.09
CA GLU A 84 3.67 17.15 -9.02
C GLU A 84 4.07 17.73 -7.65
N THR A 85 3.57 17.14 -6.56
CA THR A 85 3.80 17.61 -5.18
C THR A 85 5.28 17.55 -4.79
N THR A 86 6.02 16.59 -5.33
CA THR A 86 7.45 16.42 -5.06
C THR A 86 8.35 17.12 -6.09
N ASN A 87 7.81 17.96 -6.98
CA ASN A 87 8.57 18.58 -8.08
C ASN A 87 9.39 17.57 -8.91
N GLY A 88 8.85 16.37 -9.08
CA GLY A 88 9.47 15.27 -9.83
C GLY A 88 10.61 14.55 -9.11
N ASP A 89 10.82 14.79 -7.81
CA ASP A 89 11.82 14.07 -7.02
C ASP A 89 11.45 12.60 -6.77
N VAL A 90 10.15 12.30 -6.73
CA VAL A 90 9.63 10.94 -6.67
C VAL A 90 8.90 10.62 -7.97
N LYS A 91 9.22 9.46 -8.56
CA LYS A 91 8.60 8.96 -9.78
C LYS A 91 8.22 7.51 -9.58
N CYS A 92 7.08 7.13 -10.15
CA CYS A 92 6.71 5.73 -10.26
C CYS A 92 7.55 5.05 -11.35
N GLU A 93 7.93 3.80 -11.11
CA GLU A 93 8.81 2.99 -11.98
C GLU A 93 8.19 1.63 -12.32
#